data_AF-A0A924EPD7-F1
#
_entry.id   AF-A0A924EPD7-F1
#
_cell.length_a   1.000
_cell.length_b   1.000
_cell.length_c   1.000
_cell.angle_alpha   90.00
_cell.angle_beta   90.00
_cell.angle_gamma   90.00
#
_symmetry.space_group_name_H-M   'P 1'
#
loop_
_entity.id
_entity.type
_entity.pdbx_description
1 polymer ?
#
loop_
_entity_poly.entity_id
_entity_poly.type
_entity_poly.pdbx_seq_one_letter_code
_entity_poly.pdbx_strand_id
1 'polypeptide(L)' 'MARKKKYIEEVVLEKAMNLFWKNGYEKTSMQMLEEEMGINKFSIYST' A
#
# COMPACT_ATOMS: atom_id res chain seq x y z
N MET A 1 -1.47 -18.07 -15.25
CA MET A 1 -2.55 -17.05 -15.21
C MET A 1 -2.18 -16.04 -14.15
N ALA A 2 -2.01 -14.76 -14.50
CA ALA A 2 -1.72 -13.72 -13.52
C ALA A 2 -2.82 -13.69 -12.47
N ARG A 3 -2.47 -13.74 -11.18
CA ARG A 3 -3.44 -13.61 -10.10
C ARG A 3 -4.12 -12.26 -10.25
N LYS A 4 -5.44 -12.25 -10.41
CA LYS A 4 -6.20 -10.99 -10.50
C LYS A 4 -6.03 -10.21 -9.20
N LYS A 5 -5.48 -8.99 -9.28
CA LYS A 5 -5.42 -8.05 -8.15
C LYS A 5 -6.86 -7.82 -7.66
N LYS A 6 -7.09 -7.95 -6.35
CA LYS A 6 -8.41 -7.74 -5.71
C LYS A 6 -8.62 -6.28 -5.27
N TYR A 7 -7.73 -5.38 -5.66
CA TYR A 7 -7.70 -3.97 -5.28
C TYR A 7 -7.54 -3.11 -6.53
N ILE A 8 -7.95 -1.85 -6.42
CA ILE A 8 -7.72 -0.82 -7.43
C ILE A 8 -6.39 -0.17 -7.09
N GLU A 9 -5.42 -0.24 -8.01
CA GLU A 9 -4.04 0.20 -7.76
C GLU A 9 -3.96 1.69 -7.44
N GLU A 10 -4.71 2.52 -8.19
CA GLU A 10 -4.78 3.97 -8.00
C GLU A 10 -5.24 4.34 -6.58
N VAL A 11 -6.30 3.70 -6.09
CA VAL A 11 -6.84 3.93 -4.73
C VAL A 11 -5.82 3.56 -3.66
N VAL A 12 -5.09 2.46 -3.88
CA VAL A 12 -4.08 1.96 -2.95
C VAL A 12 -2.85 2.87 -2.90
N LEU A 13 -2.42 3.40 -4.07
CA LEU A 13 -1.31 4.34 -4.15
C LEU A 13 -1.65 5.70 -3.53
N GLU A 14 -2.87 6.19 -3.73
CA GLU A 14 -3.34 7.43 -3.11
C GLU A 14 -3.30 7.34 -1.58
N LYS A 15 -3.78 6.22 -1.02
CA LYS A 15 -3.69 5.93 0.42
C LYS A 15 -2.25 5.92 0.93
N ALA A 16 -1.34 5.24 0.22
CA ALA A 16 0.07 5.21 0.59
C ALA A 16 0.70 6.61 0.56
N MET A 17 0.41 7.41 -0.48
CA MET A 17 0.89 8.79 -0.62
C MET A 17 0.41 9.66 0.55
N ASN A 18 -0.87 9.58 0.90
CA ASN A 18 -1.44 10.32 2.04
C ASN A 18 -0.82 9.92 3.37
N LEU A 19 -0.52 8.63 3.56
CA LEU A 19 0.16 8.12 4.75
C LEU A 19 1.58 8.71 4.86
N PHE A 20 2.32 8.73 3.76
CA PHE A 20 3.65 9.34 3.71
C PHE A 20 3.60 10.85 3.97
N TRP A 21 2.60 11.58 3.47
CA TRP A 21 2.45 13.00 3.79
C TRP A 21 2.14 13.26 5.26
N LYS A 22 1.34 12.39 5.89
CA LYS A 22 0.96 12.52 7.29
C LYS A 22 2.12 12.24 8.25
N ASN A 23 2.91 11.20 7.97
CA ASN A 23 3.90 10.69 8.92
C ASN A 23 5.34 11.01 8.52
N GLY A 24 5.59 11.32 7.25
CA GLY A 24 6.93 11.37 6.66
C GLY A 24 7.45 9.97 6.29
N TYR A 25 8.47 9.94 5.44
CA TYR A 25 9.07 8.70 4.93
C TYR A 25 9.64 7.82 6.05
N GLU A 26 10.53 8.37 6.87
CA GLU A 26 11.24 7.63 7.94
C GLU A 26 10.33 7.02 9.00
N LYS A 27 9.15 7.61 9.24
CA LYS A 27 8.19 7.14 10.26
C LYS A 27 7.12 6.21 9.69
N THR A 28 7.05 6.05 8.37
CA THR A 28 6.04 5.19 7.73
C THR A 28 6.58 3.77 7.61
N SER A 29 6.03 2.85 8.41
CA SER A 29 6.45 1.45 8.39
C SER A 29 5.65 0.63 7.37
N MET A 30 6.17 -0.55 6.99
CA MET A 30 5.44 -1.49 6.14
C MET A 30 4.11 -1.95 6.75
N GLN A 31 4.04 -2.09 8.08
CA GLN A 31 2.80 -2.46 8.74
C GLN A 31 1.73 -1.37 8.58
N MET A 32 2.11 -0.09 8.69
CA MET A 32 1.19 1.03 8.49
C MET A 32 0.68 1.08 7.05
N LEU A 33 1.55 0.77 6.08
CA LEU A 33 1.16 0.64 4.68
C LEU A 33 0.16 -0.50 4.48
N GLU A 34 0.39 -1.68 5.06
CA GLU A 34 -0.54 -2.80 4.97
C GLU A 34 -1.92 -2.45 5.55
N GLU A 35 -1.95 -1.78 6.71
CA GLU A 35 -3.16 -1.35 7.39
C GLU A 35 -3.94 -0.28 6.60
N GLU A 36 -3.27 0.77 6.14
CA GLU A 36 -3.89 1.89 5.42
C GLU A 36 -4.39 1.46 4.03
N MET A 37 -3.57 0.71 3.30
CA MET A 37 -3.86 0.24 1.95
C MET A 37 -4.89 -0.90 1.94
N GLY A 38 -5.03 -1.64 3.05
CA GLY A 38 -5.91 -2.80 3.16
C GLY A 38 -5.42 -4.01 2.36
N ILE A 39 -4.11 -4.07 2.07
CA ILE A 39 -3.47 -5.17 1.35
C ILE A 39 -2.23 -5.63 2.10
N ASN A 40 -1.81 -6.88 1.90
CA ASN A 40 -0.59 -7.38 2.53
C ASN A 40 0.66 -7.02 1.72
N LYS A 41 1.83 -7.12 2.36
CA LYS A 41 3.15 -6.87 1.80
C LYS A 41 3.45 -7.71 0.57
N PHE A 42 2.92 -8.93 0.50
CA PHE A 42 3.08 -9.77 -0.69
C PHE A 42 2.36 -9.19 -1.91
N SER A 43 1.23 -8.51 -1.70
CA SER A 43 0.51 -7.80 -2.76
C SER A 43 1.22 -6.50 -3.16
N ILE A 44 1.92 -5.86 -2.23
CA ILE A 44 2.77 -4.68 -2.51
C ILE A 44 3.94 -5.06 -3.43
N TYR A 45 4.59 -6.19 -3.19
CA TYR A 45 5.71 -6.67 -4.00
C TYR A 45 5.30 -7.52 -5.22
N SER A 46 4.00 -7.58 -5.52
CA SER A 46 3.48 -8.32 -6.67
C SER A 46 3.72 -7.53 -7.96
N THR A 47 4.66 -7.99 -8.79
CA THR A 47 4.84 -7.51 -10.17
C THR A 47 3.66 -7.91 -11.06
#